data_AF-A0A371LY66-F1
#
_entry.id   AF-A0A371LY66-F1
#
_cell.length_a   1.000
_cell.length_b   1.000
_cell.length_c   1.000
_cell.angle_alpha   90.00
_cell.angle_beta   90.00
_cell.angle_gamma   90.00
#
_symmetry.space_group_name_H-M   'P 1'
#
loop_
_entity.id
_entity.type
_entity.pdbx_description
1 polymer ?
#
loop_
_entity_poly.entity_id
_entity_poly.type
_entity_poly.pdbx_seq_one_letter_code
_entity_poly.pdbx_strand_id
1 'polypeptide(L)'
;MSVRGTYFTALANGDADPDDRARVFAIVRDVPEWADDLVDRALPQLAPPESLEHARARVEEAADADGVDNALAVSWQSTDFETRFRSYLRTTGPREVLATVQSDADERPVWLVSWRSDDRHDHRRIVLEELHQRTQNGPCDDGRHEWTRGSVVGVLVCDICGYSSQSITDWFGQEVRVAYGGDRR
;
A
#
# COMPACT_ATOMS: atom_id res chain seq x y z
N MET A 1 10.63 9.66 6.18
CA MET A 1 9.36 9.39 5.48
C MET A 1 8.34 10.53 5.51
N SER A 2 7.86 11.00 4.35
CA SER A 2 6.70 11.90 4.21
C SER A 2 5.68 11.34 3.21
N VAL A 3 4.64 10.64 3.71
CA VAL A 3 3.55 10.10 2.87
C VAL A 3 2.23 10.77 3.21
N ARG A 4 1.44 11.13 2.18
CA ARG A 4 0.11 11.73 2.32
C ARG A 4 -0.92 10.99 1.48
N GLY A 5 -2.19 11.06 1.88
CA GLY A 5 -3.33 10.56 1.11
C GLY A 5 -4.11 11.69 0.44
N THR A 6 -4.62 11.45 -0.75
CA THR A 6 -5.63 12.29 -1.41
C THR A 6 -6.49 11.44 -2.34
N TYR A 7 -7.45 12.07 -3.02
CA TYR A 7 -8.32 11.45 -4.01
C TYR A 7 -8.29 12.20 -5.34
N PHE A 8 -8.64 11.52 -6.43
CA PHE A 8 -8.51 12.07 -7.78
C PHE A 8 -9.21 13.42 -7.97
N THR A 9 -10.44 13.57 -7.46
CA THR A 9 -11.19 14.84 -7.60
C THR A 9 -10.50 16.00 -6.85
N ALA A 10 -9.85 15.76 -5.71
CA ALA A 10 -9.09 16.79 -5.01
C ALA A 10 -7.86 17.25 -5.82
N LEU A 11 -7.18 16.31 -6.50
CA LEU A 11 -6.08 16.68 -7.41
C LEU A 11 -6.59 17.49 -8.61
N ALA A 12 -7.65 17.00 -9.26
CA ALA A 12 -8.23 17.64 -10.44
C ALA A 12 -8.72 19.06 -10.17
N ASN A 13 -9.22 19.33 -8.96
CA ASN A 13 -9.71 20.65 -8.55
C ASN A 13 -8.63 21.54 -7.92
N GLY A 14 -7.41 21.02 -7.68
CA GLY A 14 -6.36 21.74 -6.97
C GLY A 14 -6.60 21.89 -5.45
N ASP A 15 -7.53 21.13 -4.88
CA ASP A 15 -7.75 21.04 -3.42
C ASP A 15 -6.59 20.30 -2.72
N ALA A 16 -5.89 19.44 -3.48
CA ALA A 16 -4.64 18.82 -3.11
C ALA A 16 -3.60 19.11 -4.20
N ASP A 17 -2.48 19.72 -3.80
CA ASP A 17 -1.45 20.20 -4.73
C ASP A 17 -0.08 19.63 -4.32
N PRO A 18 0.32 18.48 -4.87
CA PRO A 18 1.66 17.94 -4.69
C PRO A 18 2.71 18.85 -5.36
N ASP A 19 3.74 19.24 -4.61
CA ASP A 19 4.89 19.97 -5.17
C ASP A 19 5.58 19.16 -6.29
N ASP A 20 6.24 19.83 -7.24
CA ASP A 20 6.96 19.22 -8.38
C ASP A 20 7.97 18.12 -8.00
N ARG A 21 8.47 18.13 -6.77
CA ARG A 21 9.41 17.12 -6.26
C ARG A 21 8.73 15.88 -5.68
N ALA A 22 7.41 15.94 -5.47
CA ALA A 22 6.64 14.84 -4.93
C ALA A 22 6.48 13.71 -5.96
N ARG A 23 6.25 12.49 -5.47
CA ARG A 23 5.76 11.38 -6.28
C ARG A 23 4.29 11.17 -6.01
N VAL A 24 3.49 11.04 -7.06
CA VAL A 24 2.04 10.86 -6.98
C VAL A 24 1.69 9.49 -7.54
N PHE A 25 1.25 8.59 -6.66
CA PHE A 25 0.93 7.22 -7.01
C PHE A 25 -0.56 6.92 -6.88
N ALA A 26 -1.17 6.44 -7.96
CA ALA A 26 -2.53 5.94 -7.92
C ALA A 26 -2.55 4.51 -7.36
N ILE A 27 -3.23 4.28 -6.25
CA ILE A 27 -3.37 2.94 -5.64
C ILE A 27 -4.70 2.28 -6.05
N VAL A 28 -5.02 2.37 -7.33
CA VAL A 28 -6.23 1.80 -7.95
C VAL A 28 -5.84 0.82 -9.05
N ARG A 29 -6.77 -0.05 -9.45
CA ARG A 29 -6.51 -1.05 -10.51
C ARG A 29 -6.42 -0.39 -11.88
N ASP A 30 -7.39 0.46 -12.16
CA ASP A 30 -7.53 1.15 -13.43
C ASP A 30 -7.60 2.65 -13.15
N VAL A 31 -6.64 3.38 -13.71
CA VAL A 31 -6.66 4.84 -13.74
C VAL A 31 -7.48 5.24 -14.95
N PRO A 32 -8.46 6.15 -14.81
CA PRO A 32 -9.23 6.62 -15.95
C PRO A 32 -8.35 7.53 -16.82
N GLU A 33 -8.60 7.57 -18.13
CA GLU A 33 -7.80 8.38 -19.07
C GLU A 33 -7.70 9.85 -18.66
N TRP A 34 -8.75 10.42 -18.06
CA TRP A 34 -8.75 11.82 -17.62
C TRP A 34 -7.81 12.10 -16.44
N ALA A 35 -7.41 11.06 -15.68
CA ALA A 35 -6.57 11.18 -14.51
C ALA A 35 -5.14 10.68 -14.73
N ASP A 36 -4.80 10.20 -15.94
CA ASP A 36 -3.45 9.73 -16.25
C ASP A 36 -2.40 10.82 -16.06
N ASP A 37 -2.73 12.08 -16.40
CA ASP A 37 -1.84 13.23 -16.22
C ASP A 37 -1.77 13.74 -14.77
N LEU A 38 -2.63 13.24 -13.86
CA LEU A 38 -2.67 13.65 -12.45
C LEU A 38 -1.71 12.83 -11.58
N VAL A 39 -1.17 11.72 -12.10
CA VAL A 39 -0.40 10.75 -11.33
C VAL A 39 0.86 10.35 -12.08
N ASP A 40 1.98 10.12 -11.38
CA ASP A 40 3.20 9.63 -12.02
C ASP A 40 3.06 8.17 -12.47
N ARG A 41 2.34 7.37 -11.68
CA ARG A 41 2.25 5.92 -11.87
C ARG A 41 1.09 5.30 -11.09
N ALA A 42 0.47 4.27 -11.68
CA ALA A 42 -0.43 3.36 -10.98
C ALA A 42 0.30 2.21 -10.26
N LEU A 43 -0.16 1.89 -9.05
CA LEU A 43 0.29 0.83 -8.17
C LEU A 43 -0.88 -0.12 -7.86
N PRO A 44 -1.37 -0.91 -8.84
CA PRO A 44 -2.54 -1.77 -8.67
C PRO A 44 -2.34 -2.87 -7.61
N GLN A 45 -1.11 -3.19 -7.24
CA GLN A 45 -0.81 -4.11 -6.14
C GLN A 45 -1.26 -3.55 -4.78
N LEU A 46 -1.35 -2.23 -4.62
CA LEU A 46 -1.89 -1.57 -3.43
C LEU A 46 -3.39 -1.29 -3.53
N ALA A 47 -4.03 -1.69 -4.63
CA ALA A 47 -5.48 -1.70 -4.73
C ALA A 47 -6.07 -2.96 -4.07
N PRO A 48 -7.29 -2.90 -3.53
CA PRO A 48 -7.92 -4.07 -2.93
C PRO A 48 -8.13 -5.18 -3.95
N PRO A 49 -8.02 -6.47 -3.57
CA PRO A 49 -8.33 -7.60 -4.44
C PRO A 49 -9.72 -7.45 -5.08
N GLU A 50 -9.86 -7.76 -6.38
CA GLU A 50 -11.16 -7.66 -7.07
C GLU A 50 -12.24 -8.49 -6.37
N SER A 51 -11.87 -9.67 -5.86
CA SER A 51 -12.79 -10.52 -5.10
C SER A 51 -13.25 -9.89 -3.79
N LEU A 52 -12.43 -9.05 -3.17
CA LEU A 52 -12.79 -8.30 -1.97
C LEU A 52 -13.67 -7.09 -2.32
N GLU A 53 -13.33 -6.33 -3.37
CA GLU A 53 -14.17 -5.23 -3.86
C GLU A 53 -15.55 -5.73 -4.30
N HIS A 54 -15.62 -6.80 -5.10
CA HIS A 54 -16.89 -7.38 -5.52
C HIS A 54 -17.71 -7.95 -4.36
N ALA A 55 -17.06 -8.44 -3.30
CA ALA A 55 -17.77 -8.85 -2.09
C ALA A 55 -18.38 -7.63 -1.38
N ARG A 56 -17.59 -6.56 -1.20
CA ARG A 56 -18.03 -5.31 -0.56
C ARG A 56 -19.15 -4.64 -1.36
N ALA A 57 -18.96 -4.45 -2.66
CA ALA A 57 -19.94 -3.83 -3.56
C ALA A 57 -21.29 -4.55 -3.53
N ARG A 58 -21.31 -5.89 -3.57
CA ARG A 58 -22.57 -6.65 -3.47
C ARG A 58 -23.31 -6.45 -2.14
N VAL A 59 -22.59 -6.27 -1.03
CA VAL A 59 -23.22 -5.98 0.27
C VAL A 59 -23.70 -4.53 0.32
N GLU A 60 -22.93 -3.58 -0.22
CA GLU A 60 -23.32 -2.16 -0.31
C GLU A 60 -24.60 -2.01 -1.13
N GLU A 61 -24.65 -2.61 -2.33
CA GLU A 61 -25.81 -2.59 -3.22
C GLU A 61 -27.06 -3.21 -2.57
N ALA A 62 -26.91 -4.32 -1.84
CA ALA A 62 -28.02 -4.94 -1.12
C ALA A 62 -28.52 -4.08 0.04
N ALA A 63 -27.61 -3.50 0.83
CA ALA A 63 -27.95 -2.61 1.93
C ALA A 63 -28.65 -1.33 1.44
N ASP A 64 -28.19 -0.75 0.33
CA ASP A 64 -28.85 0.39 -0.33
C ASP A 64 -30.26 0.03 -0.82
N ALA A 65 -30.41 -1.15 -1.45
CA ALA A 65 -31.72 -1.62 -1.91
C ALA A 65 -32.71 -1.86 -0.76
N ASP A 66 -32.22 -2.28 0.40
CA ASP A 66 -32.98 -2.46 1.63
C ASP A 66 -33.22 -1.14 2.41
N GLY A 67 -32.69 -0.01 1.91
CA GLY A 67 -32.82 1.30 2.54
C GLY A 67 -32.07 1.42 3.87
N VAL A 68 -30.99 0.65 4.05
CA VAL A 68 -30.15 0.70 5.24
C VAL A 68 -29.34 2.00 5.26
N ASP A 69 -29.38 2.70 6.38
CA ASP A 69 -28.56 3.88 6.59
C ASP A 69 -27.06 3.51 6.53
N ASN A 70 -26.30 4.25 5.71
CA ASN A 70 -24.86 4.08 5.54
C ASN A 70 -24.45 2.67 5.07
N ALA A 71 -24.97 2.26 3.92
CA ALA A 71 -24.62 1.02 3.23
C ALA A 71 -23.10 0.80 3.07
N LEU A 72 -22.33 1.88 2.88
CA LEU A 72 -20.87 1.80 2.81
C LEU A 72 -20.27 1.24 4.11
N ALA A 73 -20.62 1.82 5.27
CA ALA A 73 -20.11 1.34 6.55
C ALA A 73 -20.54 -0.10 6.83
N VAL A 74 -21.78 -0.45 6.50
CA VAL A 74 -22.31 -1.81 6.62
C VAL A 74 -21.49 -2.78 5.76
N SER A 75 -21.32 -2.47 4.47
CA SER A 75 -20.55 -3.30 3.55
C SER A 75 -19.10 -3.51 3.98
N TRP A 76 -18.48 -2.46 4.53
CA TRP A 76 -17.10 -2.51 5.02
C TRP A 76 -16.96 -3.46 6.20
N GLN A 77 -17.88 -3.37 7.17
CA GLN A 77 -17.89 -4.22 8.36
C GLN A 77 -18.28 -5.66 8.01
N SER A 78 -19.38 -5.85 7.28
CA SER A 78 -19.90 -7.18 6.94
C SER A 78 -18.97 -8.01 6.07
N THR A 79 -18.03 -7.39 5.36
CA THR A 79 -17.03 -8.11 4.56
C THR A 79 -15.69 -8.27 5.24
N ASP A 80 -15.55 -7.81 6.50
CA ASP A 80 -14.28 -7.73 7.22
C ASP A 80 -13.19 -7.07 6.36
N PHE A 81 -13.56 -6.01 5.64
CA PHE A 81 -12.75 -5.46 4.54
C PHE A 81 -11.34 -5.15 5.00
N GLU A 82 -11.24 -4.42 6.12
CA GLU A 82 -9.98 -3.96 6.67
C GLU A 82 -9.05 -5.13 7.05
N THR A 83 -9.58 -6.15 7.73
CA THR A 83 -8.81 -7.33 8.12
C THR A 83 -8.30 -8.09 6.90
N ARG A 84 -9.18 -8.32 5.92
CA ARG A 84 -8.84 -9.05 4.69
C ARG A 84 -7.85 -8.28 3.83
N PHE A 85 -8.00 -6.96 3.74
CA PHE A 85 -7.10 -6.12 2.97
C PHE A 85 -5.71 -6.03 3.64
N ARG A 86 -5.62 -5.89 4.97
CA ARG A 86 -4.33 -5.98 5.67
C ARG A 86 -3.65 -7.33 5.48
N SER A 87 -4.41 -8.43 5.51
CA SER A 87 -3.86 -9.75 5.21
C SER A 87 -3.31 -9.83 3.78
N TYR A 88 -4.01 -9.24 2.81
CA TYR A 88 -3.54 -9.13 1.44
C TYR A 88 -2.24 -8.30 1.32
N LEU A 89 -2.14 -7.16 2.02
CA LEU A 89 -0.93 -6.31 1.99
C LEU A 89 0.35 -7.01 2.51
N ARG A 90 0.20 -8.12 3.25
CA ARG A 90 1.31 -8.95 3.73
C ARG A 90 1.78 -10.00 2.72
N THR A 91 1.04 -10.19 1.64
CA THR A 91 1.41 -11.14 0.58
C THR A 91 2.53 -10.59 -0.31
N THR A 92 3.24 -11.49 -0.99
CA THR A 92 4.24 -11.13 -2.01
C THR A 92 3.60 -10.30 -3.12
N GLY A 93 4.27 -9.24 -3.57
CA GLY A 93 3.71 -8.25 -4.50
C GLY A 93 3.32 -6.95 -3.80
N PRO A 94 2.15 -6.87 -3.11
CA PRO A 94 1.77 -5.68 -2.34
C PRO A 94 2.86 -5.28 -1.33
N ARG A 95 3.45 -6.28 -0.67
CA ARG A 95 4.54 -6.07 0.29
C ARG A 95 5.77 -5.40 -0.34
N GLU A 96 6.15 -5.84 -1.54
CA GLU A 96 7.31 -5.30 -2.27
C GLU A 96 7.02 -3.86 -2.73
N VAL A 97 5.82 -3.60 -3.24
CA VAL A 97 5.42 -2.25 -3.65
C VAL A 97 5.34 -1.31 -2.45
N LEU A 98 4.87 -1.77 -1.28
CA LEU A 98 4.94 -1.00 -0.04
C LEU A 98 6.40 -0.65 0.33
N ALA A 99 7.34 -1.57 0.15
CA ALA A 99 8.77 -1.31 0.41
C ALA A 99 9.35 -0.26 -0.56
N THR A 100 8.95 -0.31 -1.84
CA THR A 100 9.34 0.70 -2.84
C THR A 100 8.77 2.07 -2.48
N VAL A 101 7.47 2.16 -2.18
CA VAL A 101 6.81 3.40 -1.75
C VAL A 101 7.49 3.97 -0.50
N GLN A 102 7.86 3.11 0.44
CA GLN A 102 8.61 3.50 1.62
C GLN A 102 9.97 4.10 1.26
N SER A 103 10.75 3.44 0.39
CA SER A 103 12.04 3.96 -0.07
C SER A 103 11.89 5.33 -0.76
N ASP A 104 10.90 5.47 -1.65
CA ASP A 104 10.61 6.76 -2.31
C ASP A 104 10.27 7.84 -1.29
N ALA A 105 9.48 7.49 -0.27
CA ALA A 105 9.03 8.42 0.76
C ALA A 105 10.13 8.85 1.74
N ASP A 106 11.25 8.12 1.80
CA ASP A 106 12.45 8.51 2.55
C ASP A 106 13.32 9.50 1.76
N GLU A 107 13.24 9.51 0.43
CA GLU A 107 13.96 10.45 -0.43
C GLU A 107 13.17 11.73 -0.72
N ARG A 108 11.84 11.63 -0.89
CA ARG A 108 10.97 12.74 -1.33
C ARG A 108 9.53 12.55 -0.83
N PRO A 109 8.68 13.59 -0.85
CA PRO A 109 7.27 13.44 -0.49
C PRO A 109 6.55 12.47 -1.44
N VAL A 110 5.72 11.57 -0.89
CA VAL A 110 4.86 10.67 -1.67
C VAL A 110 3.39 10.96 -1.37
N TRP A 111 2.57 10.98 -2.41
CA TRP A 111 1.12 11.08 -2.35
C TRP A 111 0.48 9.80 -2.87
N LEU A 112 -0.42 9.21 -2.10
CA LEU A 112 -1.22 8.07 -2.51
C LEU A 112 -2.63 8.54 -2.86
N VAL A 113 -3.06 8.20 -4.06
CA VAL A 113 -4.33 8.63 -4.65
C VAL A 113 -5.27 7.45 -4.79
N SER A 114 -6.49 7.58 -4.28
CA SER A 114 -7.58 6.62 -4.54
C SER A 114 -8.87 7.37 -4.92
N TRP A 115 -9.98 6.63 -5.02
CA TRP A 115 -11.24 7.18 -5.51
C TRP A 115 -12.04 7.93 -4.46
N ARG A 116 -12.11 7.44 -3.22
CA ARG A 116 -13.07 7.99 -2.25
C ARG A 116 -12.50 9.21 -1.53
N SER A 117 -13.38 10.20 -1.36
CA SER A 117 -13.13 11.38 -0.54
C SER A 117 -13.25 11.10 0.95
N ASP A 118 -14.08 10.13 1.35
CA ASP A 118 -14.20 9.69 2.75
C ASP A 118 -13.10 8.66 3.10
N ASP A 119 -12.14 9.09 3.90
CA ASP A 119 -11.03 8.26 4.38
C ASP A 119 -11.45 7.11 5.32
N ARG A 120 -12.62 7.19 5.98
CA ARG A 120 -13.02 6.19 7.00
C ARG A 120 -13.14 4.80 6.41
N HIS A 121 -13.67 4.71 5.19
CA HIS A 121 -13.93 3.48 4.46
C HIS A 121 -13.23 3.49 3.09
N ASP A 122 -11.98 3.95 3.07
CA ASP A 122 -11.10 3.88 1.90
C ASP A 122 -9.85 3.05 2.22
N HIS A 123 -9.42 2.22 1.28
CA HIS A 123 -8.24 1.36 1.44
C HIS A 123 -6.95 2.16 1.55
N ARG A 124 -6.91 3.38 1.01
CA ARG A 124 -5.81 4.36 1.17
C ARG A 124 -5.45 4.56 2.62
N ARG A 125 -6.44 4.70 3.51
CA ARG A 125 -6.18 4.83 4.95
C ARG A 125 -5.38 3.65 5.47
N ILE A 126 -5.75 2.43 5.10
CA ILE A 126 -5.06 1.21 5.53
C ILE A 126 -3.63 1.18 4.98
N VAL A 127 -3.42 1.54 3.71
CA VAL A 127 -2.07 1.61 3.11
C VAL A 127 -1.20 2.64 3.84
N LEU A 128 -1.74 3.82 4.15
CA LEU A 128 -1.03 4.86 4.90
C LEU A 128 -0.66 4.40 6.31
N GLU A 129 -1.58 3.73 7.00
CA GLU A 129 -1.33 3.14 8.32
C GLU A 129 -0.21 2.10 8.27
N GLU A 130 -0.20 1.22 7.26
CA GLU A 130 0.85 0.22 7.08
C GLU A 130 2.23 0.86 6.83
N LEU A 131 2.30 1.90 5.99
CA LEU A 131 3.54 2.66 5.76
C LEU A 131 4.02 3.39 7.02
N HIS A 132 3.08 3.96 7.79
CA HIS A 132 3.40 4.64 9.02
C HIS A 132 3.90 3.66 10.10
N GLN A 133 3.24 2.51 10.25
CA GLN A 133 3.65 1.45 11.19
C GLN A 133 5.03 0.90 10.84
N ARG A 134 5.34 0.69 9.56
CA ARG A 134 6.69 0.26 9.12
C ARG A 134 7.78 1.26 9.50
N THR A 135 7.46 2.55 9.45
CA THR A 135 8.36 3.62 9.88
C THR A 135 8.56 3.61 11.38
N GLN A 136 7.48 3.45 12.16
CA GLN A 136 7.54 3.45 13.63
C GLN A 136 8.24 2.21 14.21
N ASN A 137 7.97 1.04 13.64
CA ASN A 137 8.47 -0.23 14.16
C ASN A 137 9.94 -0.47 13.80
N GLY A 138 10.47 0.24 12.80
CA GLY A 138 11.85 0.06 12.35
C GLY A 138 12.11 -1.33 11.74
N PRO A 139 13.38 -1.69 11.51
CA PRO A 139 13.76 -3.01 11.01
C PRO A 139 13.48 -4.09 12.06
N CYS A 140 13.47 -5.36 11.64
CA CYS A 140 13.56 -6.46 12.59
C CYS A 140 14.83 -6.33 13.45
N ASP A 141 14.85 -7.02 14.59
CA ASP A 141 16.07 -7.19 15.37
C ASP A 141 17.19 -7.77 14.50
N ASP A 142 18.44 -7.41 14.82
CA ASP A 142 19.61 -7.84 14.05
C ASP A 142 19.68 -9.38 13.91
N GLY A 143 19.87 -9.83 12.67
CA GLY A 143 19.86 -11.26 12.31
C GLY A 143 18.50 -11.96 12.36
N ARG A 144 17.38 -11.26 12.63
CA ARG A 144 16.02 -11.83 12.70
C ARG A 144 15.18 -11.50 11.45
N HIS A 145 15.85 -11.47 10.30
CA HIS A 145 15.22 -11.21 9.01
C HIS A 145 14.93 -12.51 8.26
N GLU A 146 13.76 -12.59 7.64
CA GLU A 146 13.42 -13.67 6.72
C GLU A 146 13.55 -13.14 5.30
N TRP A 147 14.52 -13.60 4.52
CA TRP A 147 14.82 -12.98 3.22
C TRP A 147 14.12 -13.69 2.05
N THR A 148 13.43 -12.91 1.23
CA THR A 148 12.91 -13.36 -0.07
C THR A 148 13.47 -12.48 -1.19
N ARG A 149 13.56 -13.03 -2.41
CA ARG A 149 13.98 -12.28 -3.60
C ARG A 149 12.95 -11.19 -3.90
N GLY A 150 13.41 -9.94 -3.98
CA GLY A 150 12.59 -8.82 -4.43
C GLY A 150 12.44 -8.80 -5.95
N SER A 151 11.64 -7.84 -6.42
CA SER A 151 11.37 -7.59 -7.84
C SER A 151 12.60 -7.14 -8.65
N VAL A 152 13.59 -6.52 -7.99
CA VAL A 152 14.87 -6.14 -8.60
C VAL A 152 15.88 -7.28 -8.44
N VAL A 153 16.50 -7.67 -9.55
CA VAL A 153 17.52 -8.73 -9.55
C VAL A 153 18.63 -8.41 -8.56
N GLY A 154 18.88 -9.34 -7.63
CA GLY A 154 19.93 -9.21 -6.62
C GLY A 154 19.49 -8.51 -5.33
N VAL A 155 18.29 -7.92 -5.28
CA VAL A 155 17.75 -7.32 -4.06
C VAL A 155 16.99 -8.38 -3.25
N LEU A 156 17.27 -8.46 -1.95
CA LEU A 156 16.48 -9.24 -1.01
C LEU A 156 15.60 -8.30 -0.20
N VAL A 157 14.39 -8.74 0.13
CA VAL A 157 13.44 -8.01 0.96
C VAL A 157 13.08 -8.89 2.15
N CYS A 158 13.06 -8.32 3.35
CA CYS A 158 12.69 -9.05 4.54
C CYS A 158 11.16 -9.29 4.58
N ASP A 159 10.74 -10.55 4.73
CA ASP A 159 9.38 -11.05 4.91
C ASP A 159 8.78 -10.75 6.29
N ILE A 160 9.53 -10.08 7.18
CA ILE A 160 9.00 -9.57 8.44
C ILE A 160 8.87 -8.04 8.38
N CYS A 161 9.98 -7.28 8.28
CA CYS A 161 9.93 -5.81 8.33
C CYS A 161 9.70 -5.12 6.96
N GLY A 162 9.94 -5.81 5.84
CA GLY A 162 9.70 -5.24 4.50
C GLY A 162 10.84 -4.36 3.97
N TYR A 163 11.88 -4.09 4.76
CA TYR A 163 13.07 -3.37 4.28
C TYR A 163 13.90 -4.27 3.35
N SER A 164 14.55 -3.64 2.37
CA SER A 164 15.52 -4.32 1.52
C SER A 164 16.80 -4.65 2.31
N SER A 165 17.55 -5.66 1.90
CA SER A 165 18.85 -5.99 2.48
C SER A 165 19.79 -4.79 2.47
N GLN A 166 19.73 -3.99 1.40
CA GLN A 166 20.53 -2.78 1.30
C GLN A 166 20.10 -1.72 2.33
N SER A 167 18.79 -1.49 2.49
CA SER A 167 18.27 -0.57 3.51
C SER A 167 18.67 -0.99 4.93
N ILE A 168 18.61 -2.30 5.22
CA ILE A 168 19.03 -2.88 6.51
C ILE A 168 20.51 -2.58 6.81
N THR A 169 21.39 -2.68 5.81
CA THR A 169 22.82 -2.36 5.98
C THR A 169 23.08 -0.86 6.01
N ASP A 170 22.60 -0.12 5.00
CA ASP A 170 22.97 1.28 4.77
C ASP A 170 22.36 2.24 5.80
N TRP A 171 21.13 1.96 6.26
CA TRP A 171 20.39 2.86 7.14
C TRP A 171 20.36 2.41 8.60
N PHE A 172 20.35 1.09 8.83
CA PHE A 172 20.21 0.52 10.17
C PHE A 172 21.47 -0.15 10.70
N GLY A 173 22.51 -0.31 9.87
CA GLY A 173 23.80 -0.89 10.28
C GLY A 173 23.71 -2.34 10.74
N GLN A 174 22.66 -3.07 10.36
CA GLN A 174 22.44 -4.46 10.75
C GLN A 174 23.10 -5.42 9.76
N GLU A 175 23.51 -6.60 10.24
CA GLU A 175 24.19 -7.59 9.42
C GLU A 175 23.17 -8.42 8.62
N VAL A 176 23.27 -8.38 7.29
CA VAL A 176 22.42 -9.19 6.42
C VAL A 176 22.99 -10.60 6.31
N ARG A 177 22.38 -11.54 7.03
CA ARG A 177 22.69 -12.97 6.93
C ARG A 177 21.71 -13.65 5.99
N VAL A 178 22.14 -13.90 4.75
CA VAL A 178 21.37 -14.67 3.77
C VAL A 178 21.84 -16.12 3.84
N ALA A 179 20.95 -17.02 4.23
CA ALA A 179 21.21 -18.45 4.10
C ALA A 179 21.20 -18.82 2.60
N TYR A 180 22.38 -18.79 1.96
CA TYR A 180 22.53 -19.34 0.62
C TYR A 180 22.54 -20.88 0.72
N GLY A 181 21.47 -21.52 0.24
CA GLY A 181 21.48 -22.96 -0.04
C GLY A 181 20.69 -23.81 0.95
N GLY A 182 19.40 -23.99 0.67
CA GLY A 182 18.73 -25.25 0.89
C GLY A 182 18.31 -25.76 -0.48
N ASP A 183 19.10 -26.65 -1.06
CA ASP A 183 18.70 -27.44 -2.22
C ASP A 183 17.38 -28.12 -1.85
N ARG A 184 16.26 -27.68 -2.46
CA ARG A 184 14.98 -28.38 -2.30
C ARG A 184 15.09 -29.68 -3.11
N ARG A 185 15.60 -30.73 -2.45
CA ARG A 185 15.34 -32.12 -2.85
C ARG A 185 13.89 -32.49 -2.59
#